data_AF-A0AA90P6T0-F1
#
_entry.id   AF-A0AA90P6T0-F1
#
_cell.length_a   1.000
_cell.length_b   1.000
_cell.length_c   1.000
_cell.angle_alpha   90.00
_cell.angle_beta   90.00
_cell.angle_gamma   90.00
#
_symmetry.space_group_name_H-M   'P 1'
#
loop_
_entity.id
_entity.type
_entity.pdbx_description
1 polymer ?
#
loop_
_entity_poly.entity_id
_entity_poly.type
_entity_poly.pdbx_seq_one_letter_code
_entity_poly.pdbx_strand_id
1 'polypeptide(L)'
;MKKLLVLAILMVSISLNNVSVSAEKQHKHDSEGMEQAMDHFILDQFSDEMVQAVKDFYKKDSVRIQYNWWDKNYDVVELDQSEKGRELSHPYIIKFTVITYDGNKTGQLGTDTITFGVSPLQSNKELDEKNLAATKVELLNYSHGEPAKGKK
;
A
#
# COMPACT_ATOMS: atom_id res chain seq x y z
N MET A 1 -18.54 4.15 50.31
CA MET A 1 -18.92 3.60 48.99
C MET A 1 -18.87 4.60 47.84
N LYS A 2 -19.16 5.90 48.04
CA LYS A 2 -19.12 6.92 46.97
C LYS A 2 -17.77 7.07 46.24
N LYS A 3 -16.64 6.89 46.95
CA LYS A 3 -15.28 7.04 46.38
C LYS A 3 -14.88 5.91 45.41
N LEU A 4 -15.40 4.69 45.63
CA LEU A 4 -15.16 3.55 44.72
C LEU A 4 -15.94 3.70 43.41
N LEU A 5 -17.11 4.33 43.45
CA LEU A 5 -17.95 4.57 42.27
C LEU A 5 -17.28 5.57 41.31
N VAL A 6 -16.65 6.63 41.85
CA VAL A 6 -15.91 7.63 41.06
C VAL A 6 -14.70 7.01 40.37
N LEU A 7 -13.99 6.10 41.03
CA LEU A 7 -12.82 5.42 40.47
C LEU A 7 -13.21 4.48 39.30
N ALA A 8 -14.34 3.78 39.43
CA ALA A 8 -14.87 2.93 38.36
C ALA A 8 -15.27 3.74 37.12
N ILE A 9 -15.90 4.90 37.31
CA ILE A 9 -16.27 5.81 36.20
C ILE A 9 -15.03 6.36 35.49
N LEU A 10 -13.95 6.65 36.23
CA LEU A 10 -12.70 7.13 35.65
C LEU A 10 -11.99 6.05 34.80
N MET A 11 -12.02 4.79 35.23
CA MET A 11 -11.43 3.68 34.45
C MET A 11 -12.23 3.36 33.17
N VAL A 12 -13.55 3.50 33.20
CA VAL A 12 -14.39 3.34 32.00
C VAL A 12 -14.15 4.45 30.99
N SER A 13 -13.92 5.69 31.44
CA SER A 13 -13.72 6.83 30.55
C SER A 13 -12.35 6.84 29.85
N ILE A 14 -11.31 6.29 30.47
CA ILE A 14 -9.99 6.10 29.81
C ILE A 14 -10.04 5.01 28.73
N SER A 15 -10.97 4.05 28.85
CA SER A 15 -11.14 2.94 27.92
C SER A 15 -11.88 3.31 26.61
N LEU A 16 -12.42 4.53 26.52
CA LEU A 16 -13.23 5.00 25.38
C LEU A 16 -12.45 5.81 24.35
N ASN A 17 -11.14 6.04 24.53
CA ASN A 17 -10.30 6.76 23.57
C ASN A 17 -9.80 5.85 22.43
N ASN A 18 -10.66 4.95 21.92
CA ASN A 18 -10.41 4.35 20.62
C ASN A 18 -10.83 5.39 19.57
N VAL A 19 -9.85 6.15 19.06
CA VAL A 19 -10.06 6.96 17.86
C VAL A 19 -10.34 5.96 16.73
N SER A 20 -11.63 5.71 16.46
CA SER A 20 -12.03 4.96 15.29
C SER A 20 -11.72 5.81 14.08
N VAL A 21 -10.64 5.49 13.36
CA VAL A 21 -10.44 6.00 12.01
C VAL A 21 -11.60 5.43 11.19
N SER A 22 -12.50 6.30 10.76
CA SER A 22 -13.60 5.91 9.89
C SER A 22 -12.99 5.52 8.54
N ALA A 23 -13.00 4.22 8.23
CA ALA A 23 -12.66 3.73 6.90
C ALA A 23 -13.72 4.29 5.93
N GLU A 24 -13.26 5.00 4.91
CA GLU A 24 -14.13 5.39 3.80
C GLU A 24 -14.39 4.15 2.94
N LYS A 25 -15.63 3.95 2.49
CA LYS A 25 -15.98 2.81 1.64
C LYS A 25 -15.07 2.80 0.41
N GLN A 26 -14.63 1.61 0.00
CA GLN A 26 -13.87 1.38 -1.23
C GLN A 26 -14.54 2.10 -2.40
N HIS A 27 -13.95 3.21 -2.85
CA HIS A 27 -14.44 3.95 -4.00
C HIS A 27 -14.21 3.12 -5.26
N LYS A 28 -15.11 3.23 -6.23
CA LYS A 28 -14.86 2.67 -7.57
C LYS A 28 -13.78 3.52 -8.22
N HIS A 29 -12.71 2.87 -8.70
CA HIS A 29 -11.59 3.49 -9.39
C HIS A 29 -12.09 4.45 -10.48
N ASP A 30 -11.81 5.75 -10.31
CA ASP A 30 -12.01 6.78 -11.32
C ASP A 30 -10.62 7.32 -11.68
N SER A 31 -10.16 7.00 -12.89
CA SER A 31 -8.82 7.30 -13.40
C SER A 31 -8.57 8.81 -13.64
N GLU A 32 -9.33 9.71 -13.04
CA GLU A 32 -9.24 11.17 -13.21
C GLU A 32 -9.13 11.92 -11.87
N GLY A 33 -8.19 12.86 -11.76
CA GLY A 33 -8.13 13.83 -10.66
C GLY A 33 -7.46 13.35 -9.36
N MET A 34 -8.19 13.40 -8.24
CA MET A 34 -7.66 13.22 -6.88
C MET A 34 -7.10 11.81 -6.62
N GLU A 35 -7.67 10.80 -7.28
CA GLU A 35 -7.21 9.41 -7.19
C GLU A 35 -5.83 9.24 -7.82
N GLN A 36 -5.62 9.77 -9.03
CA GLN A 36 -4.30 9.73 -9.68
C GLN A 36 -3.21 10.45 -8.85
N ALA A 37 -3.55 11.55 -8.17
CA ALA A 37 -2.62 12.24 -7.28
C ALA A 37 -2.27 11.39 -6.04
N MET A 38 -3.24 10.65 -5.50
CA MET A 38 -3.00 9.70 -4.41
C MET A 38 -2.16 8.52 -4.87
N ASP A 39 -2.44 7.98 -6.05
CA ASP A 39 -1.66 6.89 -6.65
C ASP A 39 -0.21 7.32 -6.82
N HIS A 40 0.04 8.51 -7.39
CA HIS A 40 1.38 9.06 -7.51
C HIS A 40 2.08 9.19 -6.15
N PHE A 41 1.38 9.70 -5.13
CA PHE A 41 1.93 9.78 -3.79
C PHE A 41 2.32 8.40 -3.23
N ILE A 42 1.45 7.39 -3.37
CA ILE A 42 1.73 6.02 -2.92
C ILE A 42 2.88 5.42 -3.71
N LEU A 43 2.93 5.59 -5.03
CA LEU A 43 4.01 5.09 -5.88
C LEU A 43 5.36 5.68 -5.47
N ASP A 44 5.42 6.97 -5.14
CA ASP A 44 6.63 7.63 -4.66
C ASP A 44 7.10 7.05 -3.31
N GLN A 45 6.17 6.67 -2.43
CA GLN A 45 6.51 6.05 -1.14
C GLN A 45 7.00 4.60 -1.27
N PHE A 46 6.64 3.87 -2.33
CA PHE A 46 6.93 2.43 -2.50
C PHE A 46 7.92 2.13 -3.64
N SER A 47 8.46 3.16 -4.30
CA SER A 47 9.29 3.01 -5.49
C SER A 47 10.47 2.06 -5.28
N ASP A 48 11.18 2.20 -4.15
CA ASP A 48 12.37 1.41 -3.84
C ASP A 48 11.99 -0.06 -3.54
N GLU A 49 10.94 -0.29 -2.76
CA GLU A 49 10.41 -1.61 -2.43
C GLU A 49 9.91 -2.35 -3.67
N MET A 50 9.20 -1.65 -4.56
CA MET A 50 8.75 -2.20 -5.85
C MET A 50 9.94 -2.59 -6.73
N VAL A 51 10.91 -1.68 -6.91
CA VAL A 51 12.10 -1.96 -7.71
C VAL A 51 12.86 -3.17 -7.15
N GLN A 52 13.02 -3.25 -5.82
CA GLN A 52 13.69 -4.37 -5.18
C GLN A 52 12.92 -5.69 -5.39
N ALA A 53 11.61 -5.70 -5.21
CA ALA A 53 10.78 -6.89 -5.44
C ALA A 53 10.89 -7.40 -6.89
N VAL A 54 10.91 -6.50 -7.87
CA VAL A 54 11.09 -6.84 -9.29
C VAL A 54 12.48 -7.40 -9.56
N LYS A 55 13.54 -6.77 -9.03
CA LYS A 55 14.92 -7.27 -9.16
C LYS A 55 15.05 -8.68 -8.58
N ASP A 56 14.47 -8.90 -7.40
CA ASP A 56 14.51 -10.17 -6.71
C ASP A 56 13.73 -11.26 -7.44
N PHE A 57 12.62 -10.93 -8.09
CA PHE A 57 11.85 -11.87 -8.89
C PHE A 57 12.60 -12.28 -10.15
N TYR A 58 13.02 -11.32 -10.98
CA TYR A 58 13.70 -11.59 -12.25
C TYR A 58 15.17 -11.97 -12.10
N LYS A 59 15.75 -11.87 -10.90
CA LYS A 59 17.18 -12.07 -10.62
C LYS A 59 18.06 -11.19 -11.52
N LYS A 60 17.68 -9.91 -11.62
CA LYS A 60 18.38 -8.89 -12.45
C LYS A 60 18.74 -7.67 -11.62
N ASP A 61 19.97 -7.19 -11.77
CA ASP A 61 20.44 -5.99 -11.07
C ASP A 61 19.84 -4.69 -11.63
N SER A 62 19.41 -4.73 -12.89
CA SER A 62 18.86 -3.59 -13.63
C SER A 62 17.52 -3.96 -14.26
N VAL A 63 16.47 -3.30 -13.77
CA VAL A 63 15.09 -3.40 -14.23
C VAL A 63 14.49 -2.01 -14.29
N ARG A 64 13.47 -1.83 -15.11
CA ARG A 64 12.70 -0.59 -15.19
C ARG A 64 11.22 -0.90 -15.05
N ILE A 65 10.54 -0.10 -14.25
CA ILE A 65 9.10 -0.17 -14.04
C ILE A 65 8.43 1.00 -14.77
N GLN A 66 7.30 0.75 -15.41
CA GLN A 66 6.40 1.75 -15.97
C GLN A 66 4.96 1.39 -15.62
N TYR A 67 4.04 2.35 -15.80
CA TYR A 67 2.63 2.20 -15.48
C TYR A 67 1.78 2.55 -16.69
N ASN A 68 0.67 1.85 -16.89
CA ASN A 68 -0.25 2.12 -17.99
C ASN A 68 -1.47 2.94 -17.54
N TRP A 69 -1.25 4.23 -17.29
CA TRP A 69 -2.27 5.17 -16.82
C TRP A 69 -3.48 5.34 -17.74
N TRP A 70 -3.40 4.90 -18.99
CA TRP A 70 -4.41 5.15 -20.02
C TRP A 70 -5.31 3.95 -20.30
N ASP A 71 -5.03 2.79 -19.68
CA ASP A 71 -5.85 1.59 -19.83
C ASP A 71 -6.90 1.53 -18.73
N LYS A 72 -8.17 1.56 -19.13
CA LYS A 72 -9.32 1.56 -18.21
C LYS A 72 -9.51 0.26 -17.44
N ASN A 73 -8.79 -0.80 -17.80
CA ASN A 73 -8.80 -2.07 -17.08
C ASN A 73 -7.48 -2.29 -16.33
N TYR A 74 -6.70 -1.22 -16.13
CA TYR A 74 -5.40 -1.26 -15.49
C TYR A 74 -5.41 -0.36 -14.26
N ASP A 75 -5.62 -0.97 -13.10
CA ASP A 75 -5.53 -0.28 -11.83
C ASP A 75 -4.05 -0.24 -11.42
N VAL A 76 -3.45 0.96 -11.46
CA VAL A 76 -2.02 1.16 -11.17
C VAL A 76 -1.74 0.87 -9.70
N VAL A 77 -2.61 1.38 -8.82
CA VAL A 77 -2.58 1.17 -7.38
C VAL A 77 -3.98 0.75 -6.94
N GLU A 78 -4.06 -0.35 -6.20
CA GLU A 78 -5.26 -0.72 -5.44
C GLU A 78 -4.94 -0.67 -3.95
N LEU A 79 -5.77 0.00 -3.17
CA LEU A 79 -5.65 0.06 -1.71
C LEU A 79 -6.88 -0.58 -1.06
N ASP A 80 -6.66 -1.70 -0.38
CA ASP A 80 -7.66 -2.37 0.44
C ASP A 80 -7.40 -2.07 1.92
N GLN A 81 -8.40 -1.57 2.64
CA GLN A 81 -8.39 -1.39 4.09
C GLN A 81 -9.46 -2.27 4.73
N SER A 82 -9.13 -2.94 5.84
CA SER A 82 -10.12 -3.72 6.58
C SER A 82 -11.03 -2.79 7.40
N GLU A 83 -12.30 -2.64 7.01
CA GLU A 83 -13.29 -1.87 7.78
C GLU A 83 -13.55 -2.48 9.18
N LYS A 84 -13.36 -3.79 9.31
CA LYS A 84 -13.50 -4.57 10.55
C LYS A 84 -12.17 -5.23 10.83
N GLY A 85 -11.33 -4.65 11.69
CA GLY A 85 -9.88 -4.91 11.83
C GLY A 85 -9.40 -6.34 12.15
N ARG A 86 -9.83 -7.36 11.40
CA ARG A 86 -9.44 -8.78 11.46
C ARG A 86 -9.60 -9.54 10.14
N GLU A 87 -10.08 -8.93 9.05
CA GLU A 87 -10.27 -9.65 7.77
C GLU A 87 -9.01 -9.68 6.90
N LEU A 88 -8.12 -8.69 7.06
CA LEU A 88 -6.84 -8.63 6.36
C LEU A 88 -5.69 -9.04 7.30
N SER A 89 -4.63 -9.62 6.74
CA SER A 89 -3.40 -9.95 7.49
C SER A 89 -2.68 -8.70 8.01
N HIS A 90 -2.91 -7.56 7.35
CA HIS A 90 -2.34 -6.26 7.68
C HIS A 90 -3.44 -5.18 7.67
N PRO A 91 -3.27 -4.07 8.40
CA PRO A 91 -4.25 -2.97 8.41
C PRO A 91 -4.59 -2.44 7.01
N TYR A 92 -3.59 -2.41 6.13
CA TYR A 92 -3.73 -2.04 4.73
C TYR A 92 -3.04 -3.07 3.84
N ILE A 93 -3.64 -3.33 2.69
CA ILE A 93 -3.05 -4.12 1.61
C ILE A 93 -2.99 -3.22 0.38
N ILE A 94 -1.80 -3.09 -0.21
CA ILE A 94 -1.59 -2.29 -1.41
C ILE A 94 -1.15 -3.21 -2.54
N LYS A 95 -1.86 -3.17 -3.67
CA LYS A 95 -1.45 -3.84 -4.90
C LYS A 95 -0.97 -2.81 -5.90
N PHE A 96 0.15 -3.13 -6.55
CA PHE A 96 0.70 -2.35 -7.64
C PHE A 96 0.70 -3.19 -8.90
N THR A 97 0.13 -2.67 -9.98
CA THR A 97 0.28 -3.26 -11.30
C THR A 97 1.36 -2.48 -12.04
N VAL A 98 2.39 -3.19 -12.51
CA VAL A 98 3.58 -2.60 -13.13
C VAL A 98 3.91 -3.26 -14.45
N ILE A 99 4.36 -2.49 -15.43
CA ILE A 99 4.98 -3.00 -16.65
C ILE A 99 6.48 -3.04 -16.43
N THR A 100 7.03 -4.26 -16.41
CA THR A 100 8.46 -4.47 -16.18
C THR A 100 9.22 -4.57 -17.49
N TYR A 101 10.36 -3.90 -17.56
CA TYR A 101 11.29 -3.95 -18.69
C TYR A 101 12.69 -4.35 -18.21
N ASP A 102 13.44 -4.94 -19.13
CA ASP A 102 14.90 -5.02 -18.99
C ASP A 102 15.48 -3.61 -18.85
N GLY A 103 16.57 -3.44 -18.09
CA GLY A 103 17.24 -2.16 -17.84
C GLY A 103 17.54 -1.35 -19.11
N ASN A 104 17.76 -2.03 -20.25
CA ASN A 104 18.01 -1.41 -21.54
C ASN A 104 16.74 -1.01 -22.34
N LYS A 105 15.53 -1.20 -21.80
CA LYS A 105 14.22 -0.98 -22.47
C LYS A 105 13.98 -1.77 -23.76
N THR A 106 14.84 -2.74 -24.09
CA THR A 106 14.77 -3.49 -25.35
C THR A 106 13.76 -4.64 -25.32
N GLY A 107 13.29 -5.06 -24.14
CA GLY A 107 12.27 -6.08 -24.00
C GLY A 107 11.40 -5.85 -22.78
N GLN A 108 10.08 -5.85 -22.97
CA GLN A 108 9.13 -5.98 -21.88
C GLN A 108 9.30 -7.38 -21.29
N LEU A 109 9.50 -7.45 -19.98
CA LEU A 109 9.62 -8.70 -19.23
C LEU A 109 8.25 -9.22 -18.84
N GLY A 110 7.33 -8.35 -18.45
CA GLY A 110 5.98 -8.73 -18.03
C GLY A 110 5.09 -7.54 -17.67
N THR A 111 3.85 -7.87 -17.32
CA THR A 111 2.93 -7.00 -16.59
C THR A 111 2.69 -7.67 -15.23
N ASP A 112 3.36 -7.18 -14.21
CA ASP A 112 3.45 -7.84 -12.91
C ASP A 112 2.53 -7.16 -11.89
N THR A 113 2.08 -7.94 -10.91
CA THR A 113 1.34 -7.43 -9.75
C THR A 113 2.15 -7.68 -8.49
N ILE A 114 2.44 -6.63 -7.75
CA ILE A 114 3.19 -6.66 -6.49
C ILE A 114 2.23 -6.33 -5.36
N THR A 115 2.16 -7.16 -4.32
CA THR A 115 1.22 -6.96 -3.21
C THR A 115 1.98 -6.81 -1.90
N PHE A 116 1.76 -5.68 -1.23
CA PHE A 116 2.36 -5.35 0.06
C PHE A 116 1.32 -5.28 1.17
N GLY A 117 1.69 -5.78 2.34
CA GLY A 117 1.01 -5.54 3.60
C GLY A 117 1.66 -4.36 4.30
N VAL A 118 0.84 -3.41 4.77
CA VAL A 118 1.32 -2.16 5.36
C VAL A 118 0.72 -1.97 6.74
N SER A 119 1.59 -1.76 7.73
CA SER A 119 1.19 -1.49 9.11
C SER A 119 1.80 -0.17 9.59
N PRO A 120 1.00 0.79 10.08
CA PRO A 120 1.55 1.98 10.70
C PRO A 120 2.30 1.59 11.97
N LEU A 121 3.53 2.08 12.14
CA LEU A 121 4.27 1.89 13.39
C LEU A 121 3.66 2.83 14.43
N GLN A 122 2.97 2.27 15.43
CA GLN A 122 2.19 3.06 16.41
C GLN A 122 3.01 3.90 17.40
N SER A 123 4.34 3.96 17.29
CA SER A 123 5.14 4.71 18.25
C SER A 123 6.56 4.97 17.77
N ASN A 124 6.87 6.24 17.51
CA ASN A 124 8.11 6.83 17.98
C ASN A 124 7.75 8.02 18.85
N LYS A 125 7.54 7.77 20.15
CA LYS A 125 7.54 8.83 21.17
C LYS A 125 8.95 9.41 21.40
N GLU A 126 9.96 8.88 20.71
CA GLU A 126 11.37 9.24 20.89
C GLU A 126 12.05 9.82 19.64
N LEU A 127 11.33 9.98 18.51
CA LEU A 127 11.86 10.77 17.39
C LEU A 127 11.27 12.17 17.47
N ASP A 128 12.06 13.05 18.10
CA ASP A 128 11.97 14.49 17.91
C ASP A 128 11.77 14.84 16.42
N GLU A 129 10.90 15.82 16.20
CA GLU A 129 10.68 16.54 14.94
C GLU A 129 10.09 15.74 13.76
N LYS A 130 8.74 15.77 13.67
CA LYS A 130 7.96 15.76 12.41
C LYS A 130 8.06 14.53 11.47
N ASN A 131 8.55 13.38 11.91
CA ASN A 131 8.52 12.15 11.10
C ASN A 131 7.17 11.41 11.23
N LEU A 132 6.13 11.96 10.58
CA LEU A 132 4.74 11.50 10.66
C LEU A 132 4.40 10.18 9.91
N ALA A 133 5.37 9.45 9.35
CA ALA A 133 5.07 8.41 8.35
C ALA A 133 5.89 7.11 8.43
N ALA A 134 6.34 6.68 9.61
CA ALA A 134 7.02 5.39 9.71
C ALA A 134 6.02 4.22 9.53
N THR A 135 6.14 3.48 8.44
CA THR A 135 5.33 2.28 8.16
C THR A 135 6.23 1.04 8.12
N LYS A 136 5.68 -0.10 8.53
CA LYS A 136 6.27 -1.41 8.26
C LYS A 136 5.62 -1.96 6.99
N VAL A 137 6.44 -2.31 6.02
CA VAL A 137 6.02 -2.89 4.74
C VAL A 137 6.49 -4.34 4.66
N GLU A 138 5.62 -5.23 4.22
CA GLU A 138 5.91 -6.65 3.99
C GLU A 138 5.45 -7.05 2.59
N LEU A 139 6.33 -7.65 1.79
CA LEU A 139 5.95 -8.23 0.49
C LEU A 139 5.14 -9.51 0.73
N LEU A 140 3.87 -9.50 0.38
CA LEU A 140 2.96 -10.63 0.57
C LEU A 140 2.92 -11.55 -0.64
N ASN A 141 2.94 -10.97 -1.83
CA ASN A 141 2.87 -11.72 -3.08
C ASN A 141 3.53 -10.97 -4.24
N TYR A 142 4.05 -11.74 -5.18
CA TYR A 142 4.50 -11.27 -6.49
C TYR A 142 3.88 -12.17 -7.56
N SER A 143 3.06 -11.62 -8.43
CA SER A 143 2.41 -12.33 -9.52
C SER A 143 2.96 -11.84 -10.85
N HIS A 144 3.55 -12.74 -11.63
CA HIS A 144 4.03 -12.43 -12.97
C HIS A 144 2.91 -12.58 -14.00
N GLY A 145 2.73 -11.55 -14.82
CA GLY A 145 1.91 -11.62 -16.02
C GLY A 145 2.80 -11.59 -17.27
N GLU A 146 2.52 -12.50 -18.19
CA GLU A 146 3.23 -12.55 -19.48
C GLU A 146 3.11 -11.20 -20.21
N PRO A 147 4.18 -10.77 -20.90
CA PRO A 147 4.13 -9.55 -21.69
C PRO A 147 3.03 -9.67 -22.74
N ALA A 148 2.24 -8.61 -22.92
CA ALA A 148 1.21 -8.60 -23.94
C ALA A 148 1.85 -8.92 -25.29
N LYS A 149 1.43 -10.01 -25.93
CA LYS A 149 1.90 -10.36 -27.27
C LYS A 149 1.56 -9.18 -28.17
N GLY A 150 2.58 -8.41 -28.55
CA GLY A 150 2.44 -7.38 -29.56
C GLY A 150 1.75 -8.01 -30.76
N LYS A 151 0.61 -7.44 -31.17
CA LYS A 151 0.06 -7.74 -32.49
C LYS A 151 1.16 -7.37 -33.48
N LYS A 152 1.80 -8.38 -34.06
CA LYS A 152 2.60 -8.21 -35.27
C LYS A 152 1.70 -7.72 -36.40
#